data_AF-A0A970K5E8-F1
#
_entry.id   AF-A0A970K5E8-F1
#
_cell.length_a   1.000
_cell.length_b   1.000
_cell.length_c   1.000
_cell.angle_alpha   90.00
_cell.angle_beta   90.00
_cell.angle_gamma   90.00
#
_symmetry.space_group_name_H-M   'P 1'
#
loop_
_entity.id
_entity.type
_entity.pdbx_description
1 polymer ?
#
loop_
_entity_poly.entity_id
_entity_poly.type
_entity_poly.pdbx_seq_one_letter_code
_entity_poly.pdbx_strand_id
1 'polypeptide(L)'
;MKSGLKERLASLKAGETGGVGVLRRRDASRIAEGAVRFVIAFILAGSRILTDMSPFAVGFTAAAGTPVAAMASLAGALTGYLLTSTAFVWALKYISMCVIVCTATLIFHETEIFSKRWFMPVFTSFVAACLGSVAAFDAGWTIPAAVCFSADVVLTGGCAYFYKIALSPWSGRFNLEHSAEIIHTVSVLILIATMLISLAQYHIAGIISVGRALAVLVVLLAGYKGGVSMGCATGVAVGLAMDAAASHPPIFCMAYGLAALVAGVFAKQGRLIFSVMYILLNACVAGVSLDSPHVPG
;
A
#
# COMPACT_ATOMS: atom_id res chain seq x y z
N MET A 1 24.33 -21.09 55.51
CA MET A 1 24.47 -21.45 54.07
C MET A 1 23.14 -21.65 53.33
N LYS A 2 22.07 -22.17 53.96
CA LYS A 2 20.76 -22.40 53.30
C LYS A 2 19.91 -21.14 53.03
N SER A 3 20.11 -20.03 53.75
CA SER A 3 19.31 -18.81 53.56
C SER A 3 19.69 -18.05 52.28
N GLY A 4 20.98 -17.85 52.03
CA GLY A 4 21.47 -17.12 50.85
C GLY A 4 21.18 -17.83 49.50
N LEU A 5 21.02 -19.15 49.50
CA LEU A 5 20.63 -19.90 48.29
C LEU A 5 19.16 -19.63 47.91
N LYS A 6 18.28 -19.50 48.91
CA LYS A 6 16.85 -19.21 48.68
C LYS A 6 16.64 -17.80 48.15
N GLU A 7 17.40 -16.82 48.65
CA GLU A 7 17.38 -15.45 48.13
C GLU A 7 17.87 -15.37 46.68
N ARG A 8 18.95 -16.09 46.34
CA ARG A 8 19.46 -16.15 44.96
C ARG A 8 18.46 -16.81 44.00
N LEU A 9 17.82 -17.91 44.41
CA LEU A 9 16.78 -18.56 43.63
C LEU A 9 15.54 -17.68 43.44
N ALA A 10 15.15 -16.90 44.45
CA ALA A 10 14.05 -15.94 44.34
C ALA A 10 14.40 -14.78 43.36
N SER A 11 15.64 -14.28 43.39
CA SER A 11 16.11 -13.24 42.47
C SER A 11 16.20 -13.72 41.01
N LEU A 12 16.60 -14.97 40.78
CA LEU A 12 16.64 -15.59 39.44
C LEU A 12 15.24 -15.82 38.89
N LYS A 13 14.30 -16.28 39.72
CA LYS A 13 12.90 -16.50 39.32
C LYS A 13 12.18 -15.19 39.00
N ALA A 14 12.48 -14.12 39.73
CA ALA A 14 11.97 -12.78 39.43
C ALA A 14 12.55 -12.23 38.11
N GLY A 15 13.84 -12.47 37.84
CA GLY A 15 14.51 -12.11 36.59
C GLY A 15 13.99 -12.88 35.36
N GLU A 16 13.73 -14.18 35.50
CA GLU A 16 13.12 -14.99 34.43
C GLU A 16 11.68 -14.60 34.15
N THR A 17 10.87 -14.31 35.16
CA THR A 17 9.45 -13.94 34.95
C THR A 17 9.32 -12.57 34.28
N GLY A 18 10.23 -11.63 34.61
CA GLY A 18 10.34 -10.33 33.92
C GLY A 18 10.93 -10.46 32.52
N GLY A 19 11.96 -11.29 32.34
CA GLY A 19 12.63 -11.54 31.05
C GLY A 19 11.73 -12.26 30.05
N VAL A 20 11.00 -13.28 30.48
CA VAL A 20 10.00 -14.00 29.67
C VAL A 20 8.85 -13.05 29.28
N GLY A 21 8.43 -12.15 30.17
CA GLY A 21 7.42 -11.14 29.85
C GLY A 21 7.89 -10.10 28.81
N VAL A 22 9.15 -9.66 28.89
CA VAL A 22 9.75 -8.70 27.95
C VAL A 22 10.07 -9.36 26.61
N LEU A 23 10.60 -10.58 26.60
CA LEU A 23 10.84 -11.36 25.37
C LEU A 23 9.52 -11.69 24.67
N ARG A 24 8.49 -12.14 25.41
CA ARG A 24 7.16 -12.41 24.84
C ARG A 24 6.47 -11.16 24.28
N ARG A 25 6.68 -9.98 24.88
CA ARG A 25 6.22 -8.70 24.31
C ARG A 25 7.00 -8.33 23.03
N ARG A 26 8.30 -8.61 23.00
CA ARG A 26 9.16 -8.37 21.83
C ARG A 26 8.80 -9.28 20.67
N ASP A 27 8.52 -10.55 20.94
CA ASP A 27 8.10 -11.53 19.94
C ASP A 27 6.69 -11.21 19.43
N ALA A 28 5.75 -10.84 20.31
CA ALA A 28 4.43 -10.38 19.91
C ALA A 28 4.49 -9.14 19.00
N SER A 29 5.39 -8.18 19.29
CA SER A 29 5.56 -7.00 18.45
C SER A 29 6.11 -7.34 17.05
N ARG A 30 7.03 -8.30 16.95
CA ARG A 30 7.58 -8.78 15.67
C ARG A 30 6.57 -9.56 14.85
N ILE A 31 5.75 -10.38 15.50
CA ILE A 31 4.67 -11.12 14.84
C ILE A 31 3.58 -10.17 14.35
N ALA A 32 3.18 -9.19 15.17
CA ALA A 32 2.25 -8.14 14.75
C ALA A 32 2.81 -7.34 13.55
N GLU A 33 4.12 -7.09 13.54
CA GLU A 33 4.80 -6.44 12.43
C GLU A 33 4.83 -7.26 11.15
N GLY A 34 5.14 -8.55 11.26
CA GLY A 34 4.99 -9.48 10.14
C GLY A 34 3.55 -9.51 9.61
N ALA A 35 2.57 -9.61 10.51
CA ALA A 35 1.15 -9.70 10.14
C ALA A 35 0.65 -8.43 9.42
N VAL A 36 1.01 -7.24 9.89
CA VAL A 36 0.62 -5.98 9.23
C VAL A 36 1.26 -5.88 7.84
N ARG A 37 2.55 -6.25 7.69
CA ARG A 37 3.22 -6.26 6.37
C ARG A 37 2.64 -7.30 5.42
N PHE A 38 2.25 -8.45 5.95
CA PHE A 38 1.53 -9.47 5.19
C PHE A 38 0.21 -8.92 4.64
N VAL A 39 -0.60 -8.27 5.48
CA VAL A 39 -1.90 -7.71 5.07
C VAL A 39 -1.72 -6.57 4.06
N ILE A 40 -0.74 -5.68 4.26
CA ILE A 40 -0.47 -4.59 3.31
C ILE A 40 -0.01 -5.14 1.96
N ALA A 41 0.91 -6.10 1.94
CA ALA A 41 1.37 -6.71 0.69
C ALA A 41 0.27 -7.50 -0.02
N PHE A 42 -0.57 -8.21 0.73
CA PHE A 42 -1.75 -8.90 0.22
C PHE A 42 -2.69 -7.95 -0.49
N ILE A 43 -2.99 -6.83 0.17
CA ILE A 43 -3.84 -5.78 -0.39
C ILE A 43 -3.21 -5.19 -1.65
N LEU A 44 -1.94 -4.79 -1.61
CA LEU A 44 -1.26 -4.13 -2.74
C LEU A 44 -1.12 -5.04 -3.97
N ALA A 45 -1.07 -6.36 -3.78
CA ALA A 45 -1.07 -7.33 -4.88
C ALA A 45 -2.39 -7.35 -5.67
N GLY A 46 -3.48 -6.87 -5.07
CA GLY A 46 -4.76 -6.69 -5.74
C GLY A 46 -4.86 -5.45 -6.62
N SER A 47 -3.83 -4.59 -6.69
CA SER A 47 -3.85 -3.45 -7.62
C SER A 47 -3.88 -3.93 -9.06
N ARG A 48 -4.87 -3.47 -9.82
CA ARG A 48 -4.85 -3.53 -11.28
C ARG A 48 -4.90 -2.11 -11.81
N ILE A 49 -3.79 -1.68 -12.40
CA ILE A 49 -3.66 -0.39 -13.07
C ILE A 49 -3.35 -0.69 -14.53
N LEU A 50 -3.97 0.07 -15.45
CA LEU A 50 -3.69 -0.01 -16.89
C LEU A 50 -3.80 -1.46 -17.40
N THR A 51 -5.03 -1.97 -17.46
CA THR A 51 -5.43 -3.26 -18.05
C THR A 51 -5.04 -4.54 -17.31
N ASP A 52 -3.86 -4.67 -16.68
CA ASP A 52 -3.49 -5.85 -15.84
C ASP A 52 -2.18 -5.70 -15.02
N MET A 53 -1.69 -4.47 -14.77
CA MET A 53 -0.43 -4.29 -14.04
C MET A 53 -0.62 -4.13 -12.53
N SER A 54 0.21 -4.83 -11.75
CA SER A 54 0.17 -4.86 -10.28
C SER A 54 1.54 -4.62 -9.60
N PRO A 55 2.27 -3.53 -9.95
CA PRO A 55 3.65 -3.31 -9.50
C PRO A 55 3.80 -2.99 -8.00
N PHE A 56 2.71 -2.65 -7.31
CA PHE A 56 2.78 -2.09 -5.96
C PHE A 56 3.23 -3.08 -4.89
N ALA A 57 2.78 -4.34 -4.95
CA ALA A 57 3.22 -5.35 -4.00
C ALA A 57 4.70 -5.68 -4.17
N VAL A 58 5.22 -5.68 -5.41
CA VAL A 58 6.66 -5.85 -5.68
C VAL A 58 7.48 -4.73 -5.02
N GLY A 59 7.05 -3.47 -5.22
CA GLY A 59 7.69 -2.32 -4.57
C GLY A 59 7.64 -2.39 -3.04
N PHE A 60 6.54 -2.90 -2.47
CA PHE A 60 6.40 -3.08 -1.02
C PHE A 60 7.32 -4.17 -0.46
N THR A 61 7.45 -5.30 -1.15
CA THR A 61 8.40 -6.36 -0.76
C THR A 61 9.85 -5.86 -0.74
N ALA A 62 10.20 -4.97 -1.67
CA ALA A 62 11.51 -4.32 -1.65
C ALA A 62 11.71 -3.36 -0.47
N ALA A 63 10.65 -2.67 -0.06
CA ALA A 63 10.69 -1.69 1.00
C ALA A 63 10.66 -2.28 2.42
N ALA A 64 10.37 -3.58 2.56
CA ALA A 64 10.20 -4.28 3.84
C ALA A 64 11.44 -4.21 4.76
N GLY A 65 12.64 -4.04 4.17
CA GLY A 65 13.89 -3.68 4.87
C GLY A 65 14.53 -4.75 5.74
N THR A 66 13.74 -5.59 6.42
CA THR A 66 14.21 -6.71 7.24
C THR A 66 13.85 -8.04 6.59
N PRO A 67 14.66 -9.11 6.78
CA PRO A 67 14.44 -10.39 6.11
C PRO A 67 13.10 -11.05 6.51
N VAL A 68 12.75 -10.99 7.80
CA VAL A 68 11.48 -11.54 8.31
C VAL A 68 10.27 -10.82 7.70
N ALA A 69 10.39 -9.50 7.53
CA ALA A 69 9.37 -8.67 6.93
C ALA A 69 9.23 -8.87 5.43
N ALA A 70 10.35 -9.05 4.73
CA ALA A 70 10.36 -9.38 3.32
C ALA A 70 9.64 -10.71 3.09
N MET A 71 9.93 -11.74 3.90
CA MET A 71 9.24 -13.04 3.84
C MET A 71 7.73 -12.91 4.14
N ALA A 72 7.36 -12.13 5.16
CA ALA A 72 5.95 -11.88 5.47
C ALA A 72 5.23 -11.13 4.33
N SER A 73 5.87 -10.13 3.73
CA SER A 73 5.33 -9.39 2.60
C SER A 73 5.23 -10.26 1.33
N LEU A 74 6.21 -11.15 1.10
CA LEU A 74 6.20 -12.10 0.00
C LEU A 74 5.04 -13.09 0.13
N ALA A 75 4.84 -13.65 1.33
CA ALA A 75 3.69 -14.51 1.60
C ALA A 75 2.37 -13.79 1.32
N GLY A 76 2.24 -12.52 1.77
CA GLY A 76 1.06 -11.70 1.50
C GLY A 76 0.85 -11.46 0.00
N ALA A 77 1.91 -11.04 -0.71
CA ALA A 77 1.86 -10.78 -2.15
C ALA A 77 1.54 -12.04 -2.96
N LEU A 78 2.12 -13.20 -2.61
CA LEU A 78 1.81 -14.49 -3.21
C LEU A 78 0.32 -14.82 -3.07
N THR A 79 -0.20 -14.75 -1.84
CA THR A 79 -1.63 -15.01 -1.60
C THR A 79 -2.50 -14.01 -2.35
N GLY A 80 -2.12 -12.73 -2.40
CA GLY A 80 -2.86 -11.68 -3.09
C GLY A 80 -2.89 -11.87 -4.60
N TYR A 81 -1.76 -12.16 -5.24
CA TYR A 81 -1.70 -12.41 -6.68
C TYR A 81 -2.46 -13.68 -7.06
N LEU A 82 -2.41 -14.74 -6.25
CA LEU A 82 -3.15 -15.97 -6.53
C LEU A 82 -4.66 -15.81 -6.39
N LEU A 83 -5.14 -15.06 -5.40
CA LEU A 83 -6.58 -14.85 -5.18
C LEU A 83 -7.18 -13.80 -6.10
N THR A 84 -6.41 -12.78 -6.48
CA THR A 84 -6.94 -11.60 -7.15
C THR A 84 -6.73 -11.62 -8.66
N SER A 85 -5.79 -12.39 -9.21
CA SER A 85 -5.46 -12.31 -10.65
C SER A 85 -6.37 -13.20 -11.51
N THR A 86 -7.02 -12.61 -12.52
CA THR A 86 -7.81 -13.36 -13.52
C THR A 86 -6.92 -14.05 -14.55
N ALA A 87 -5.72 -13.52 -14.80
CA ALA A 87 -4.76 -14.05 -15.76
C ALA A 87 -3.50 -14.61 -15.06
N PHE A 88 -3.30 -15.92 -15.17
CA PHE A 88 -2.22 -16.64 -14.49
C PHE A 88 -0.81 -16.22 -14.94
N VAL A 89 -0.63 -15.88 -16.23
CA VAL A 89 0.67 -15.50 -16.80
C VAL A 89 1.18 -14.20 -16.19
N TRP A 90 0.32 -13.20 -16.03
CA TRP A 90 0.68 -11.92 -15.43
C TRP A 90 0.97 -12.07 -13.93
N ALA A 91 0.18 -12.87 -13.23
CA ALA A 91 0.42 -13.19 -11.81
C ALA A 91 1.81 -13.82 -11.60
N LEU A 92 2.19 -14.78 -12.45
CA LEU A 92 3.49 -15.43 -12.39
C LEU A 92 4.65 -14.44 -12.56
N LYS A 93 4.55 -13.49 -13.51
CA LYS A 93 5.56 -12.43 -13.70
C LYS A 93 5.83 -11.69 -12.39
N TYR A 94 4.77 -11.21 -11.72
CA TYR A 94 4.92 -10.43 -10.49
C TYR A 94 5.30 -11.29 -9.28
N ILE A 95 4.92 -12.57 -9.25
CA ILE A 95 5.41 -13.52 -8.24
C ILE A 95 6.92 -13.71 -8.39
N SER A 96 7.43 -13.93 -9.61
CA SER A 96 8.87 -14.04 -9.86
C SER A 96 9.63 -12.79 -9.45
N MET A 97 9.09 -11.60 -9.77
CA MET A 97 9.62 -10.32 -9.31
C MET A 97 9.73 -10.26 -7.78
N CYS A 98 8.66 -10.58 -7.05
CA CYS A 98 8.66 -10.59 -5.59
C CYS A 98 9.68 -11.57 -5.01
N VAL A 99 9.80 -12.77 -5.57
CA VAL A 99 10.78 -13.77 -5.13
C VAL A 99 12.20 -13.26 -5.30
N ILE A 100 12.55 -12.75 -6.49
CA ILE A 100 13.91 -12.22 -6.76
C ILE A 100 14.24 -11.05 -5.82
N VAL A 101 13.31 -10.11 -5.66
CA VAL A 101 13.48 -8.95 -4.78
C VAL A 101 13.60 -9.40 -3.33
N CYS A 102 12.77 -10.33 -2.87
CA CYS A 102 12.86 -10.90 -1.53
C CYS A 102 14.20 -11.59 -1.31
N THR A 103 14.66 -12.43 -2.23
CA THR A 103 15.97 -13.08 -2.17
C THR A 103 17.10 -12.05 -2.10
N ALA A 104 17.04 -10.98 -2.90
CA ALA A 104 17.99 -9.89 -2.81
C ALA A 104 17.96 -9.22 -1.43
N THR A 105 16.77 -9.02 -0.83
CA THR A 105 16.68 -8.49 0.54
C THR A 105 17.37 -9.41 1.55
N LEU A 106 17.25 -10.73 1.41
CA LEU A 106 17.86 -11.70 2.33
C LEU A 106 19.38 -11.74 2.19
N ILE A 107 19.88 -11.73 0.95
CA ILE A 107 21.32 -11.86 0.65
C ILE A 107 22.06 -10.56 0.97
N PHE A 108 21.52 -9.42 0.55
CA PHE A 108 22.22 -8.14 0.70
C PHE A 108 22.05 -7.52 2.08
N HIS A 109 21.13 -8.01 2.94
CA HIS A 109 20.90 -7.45 4.28
C HIS A 109 22.18 -7.26 5.10
N GLU A 110 23.10 -8.22 5.03
CA GLU A 110 24.37 -8.24 5.79
C GLU A 110 25.50 -7.44 5.10
N THR A 111 25.26 -6.89 3.90
CA THR A 111 26.28 -6.18 3.12
C THR A 111 26.15 -4.66 3.28
N GLU A 112 27.29 -3.96 3.32
CA GLU A 112 27.33 -2.49 3.39
C GLU A 112 26.62 -1.80 2.20
N ILE A 113 26.43 -2.53 1.10
CA ILE A 113 25.72 -2.10 -0.11
C ILE A 113 24.23 -1.81 0.20
N PHE A 114 23.64 -2.53 1.16
CA PHE A 114 22.26 -2.33 1.62
C PHE A 114 22.07 -1.04 2.44
N SER A 115 23.17 -0.49 2.97
CA SER A 115 23.16 0.79 3.67
C SER A 115 22.83 1.96 2.73
N LYS A 116 23.15 1.84 1.42
CA LYS A 116 22.81 2.87 0.44
C LYS A 116 21.30 2.90 0.19
N ARG A 117 20.69 4.06 0.46
CA ARG A 117 19.24 4.30 0.32
C ARG A 117 18.70 3.99 -1.08
N TRP A 118 19.53 4.19 -2.11
CA TRP A 118 19.20 4.02 -3.53
C TRP A 118 19.42 2.62 -4.12
N PHE A 119 20.14 1.72 -3.44
CA PHE A 119 20.44 0.40 -4.03
C PHE A 119 19.18 -0.42 -4.31
N MET A 120 18.29 -0.49 -3.31
CA MET A 120 17.05 -1.26 -3.41
C MET A 120 16.11 -0.82 -4.54
N PRO A 121 15.76 0.47 -4.69
CA PRO A 121 14.88 0.92 -5.77
C PRO A 121 15.51 0.79 -7.16
N VAL A 122 16.83 0.95 -7.29
CA VAL A 122 17.52 0.72 -8.57
C VAL A 122 17.47 -0.76 -8.94
N PHE A 123 17.71 -1.65 -7.96
CA PHE A 123 17.64 -3.09 -8.18
C PHE A 123 16.24 -3.53 -8.59
N THR A 124 15.19 -3.06 -7.90
CA THR A 124 13.80 -3.42 -8.25
C THR A 124 13.39 -2.93 -9.64
N SER A 125 13.78 -1.69 -10.01
CA SER A 125 13.56 -1.20 -11.37
C SER A 125 14.32 -2.03 -12.41
N PHE A 126 15.53 -2.48 -12.10
CA PHE A 126 16.29 -3.35 -13.01
C PHE A 126 15.60 -4.70 -13.19
N VAL A 127 15.17 -5.35 -12.12
CA VAL A 127 14.42 -6.62 -12.22
C VAL A 127 13.11 -6.42 -13.00
N ALA A 128 12.44 -5.27 -12.81
CA ALA A 128 11.20 -4.94 -13.52
C ALA A 128 11.45 -4.72 -15.00
N ALA A 129 12.56 -4.07 -15.36
CA ALA A 129 12.96 -3.89 -16.75
C ALA A 129 13.27 -5.24 -17.40
N CYS A 130 14.00 -6.13 -16.71
CA CYS A 130 14.34 -7.45 -17.24
C CYS A 130 13.08 -8.31 -17.47
N LEU A 131 12.23 -8.49 -16.46
CA LEU A 131 11.03 -9.34 -16.59
C LEU A 131 9.93 -8.66 -17.45
N GLY A 132 9.82 -7.33 -17.38
CA GLY A 132 8.89 -6.57 -18.19
C GLY A 132 9.25 -6.56 -19.68
N SER A 133 10.54 -6.63 -20.01
CA SER A 133 10.98 -6.62 -21.41
C SER A 133 10.48 -7.84 -22.18
N VAL A 134 10.42 -9.01 -21.53
CA VAL A 134 9.87 -10.23 -22.12
C VAL A 134 8.40 -10.04 -22.51
N ALA A 135 7.60 -9.43 -21.64
CA ALA A 135 6.20 -9.13 -21.94
C ALA A 135 6.06 -8.07 -23.05
N ALA A 136 6.98 -7.10 -23.14
CA ALA A 136 7.00 -6.10 -24.20
C ALA A 136 7.36 -6.68 -25.57
N PHE A 137 8.25 -7.68 -25.61
CA PHE A 137 8.59 -8.42 -26.83
C PHE A 137 7.43 -9.27 -27.32
N ASP A 138 6.72 -9.95 -26.42
CA ASP A 138 5.53 -10.75 -26.76
C ASP A 138 4.40 -9.88 -27.33
N ALA A 139 4.24 -8.67 -26.80
CA ALA A 139 3.27 -7.68 -27.30
C ALA A 139 3.68 -6.95 -28.59
N GLY A 140 4.83 -7.28 -29.19
CA GLY A 140 5.27 -6.74 -30.48
C GLY A 140 5.67 -5.25 -30.47
N TRP A 141 6.09 -4.70 -29.31
CA TRP A 141 6.54 -3.31 -29.18
C TRP A 141 5.56 -2.26 -29.73
N THR A 142 4.26 -2.49 -29.57
CA THR A 142 3.25 -1.46 -29.87
C THR A 142 3.42 -0.25 -28.93
N ILE A 143 3.03 0.95 -29.38
CA ILE A 143 3.13 2.19 -28.58
C ILE A 143 2.47 2.03 -27.18
N PRO A 144 1.27 1.43 -27.03
CA PRO A 144 0.68 1.20 -25.72
C PRO A 144 1.51 0.25 -24.83
N ALA A 145 2.09 -0.81 -25.40
CA ALA A 145 2.93 -1.75 -24.66
C ALA A 145 4.23 -1.10 -24.17
N ALA A 146 4.85 -0.24 -24.97
CA ALA A 146 6.05 0.49 -24.59
C ALA A 146 5.78 1.47 -23.43
N VAL A 147 4.64 2.17 -23.46
CA VAL A 147 4.23 3.06 -22.36
C VAL A 147 3.95 2.26 -21.09
N CYS A 148 3.18 1.17 -21.17
CA CYS A 148 2.92 0.30 -20.01
C CYS A 148 4.21 -0.30 -19.43
N PHE A 149 5.14 -0.74 -20.29
CA PHE A 149 6.45 -1.23 -19.86
C PHE A 149 7.24 -0.16 -19.09
N SER A 150 7.35 1.04 -19.66
CA SER A 150 8.05 2.15 -19.00
C SER A 150 7.39 2.54 -17.66
N ALA A 151 6.06 2.53 -17.61
CA ALA A 151 5.29 2.80 -16.41
C ALA A 151 5.51 1.72 -15.34
N ASP A 152 5.50 0.43 -15.71
CA ASP A 152 5.73 -0.71 -14.80
C ASP A 152 7.10 -0.59 -14.10
N VAL A 153 8.15 -0.25 -14.87
CA VAL A 153 9.52 -0.07 -14.37
C VAL A 153 9.63 1.12 -13.42
N VAL A 154 9.07 2.27 -13.80
CA VAL A 154 9.11 3.50 -13.01
C VAL A 154 8.28 3.35 -11.74
N LEU A 155 7.09 2.74 -11.84
CA LEU A 155 6.18 2.58 -10.71
C LEU A 155 6.72 1.57 -9.70
N THR A 156 7.26 0.44 -10.16
CA THR A 156 7.89 -0.56 -9.27
C THR A 156 9.09 0.04 -8.50
N GLY A 157 9.95 0.80 -9.18
CA GLY A 157 11.08 1.49 -8.55
C GLY A 157 10.68 2.63 -7.61
N GLY A 158 9.74 3.46 -8.08
CA GLY A 158 9.19 4.57 -7.32
C GLY A 158 8.53 4.09 -6.03
N CYS A 159 7.68 3.06 -6.10
CA CYS A 159 7.06 2.44 -4.93
C CYS A 159 8.10 1.88 -3.97
N ALA A 160 9.13 1.18 -4.45
CA ALA A 160 10.21 0.69 -3.59
C ALA A 160 10.95 1.83 -2.85
N TYR A 161 11.16 2.97 -3.51
CA TYR A 161 11.75 4.15 -2.88
C TYR A 161 10.81 4.79 -1.85
N PHE A 162 9.60 5.18 -2.24
CA PHE A 162 8.67 5.89 -1.36
C PHE A 162 8.21 5.04 -0.19
N TYR A 163 7.92 3.75 -0.39
CA TYR A 163 7.51 2.87 0.71
C TYR A 163 8.64 2.65 1.71
N LYS A 164 9.91 2.60 1.26
CA LYS A 164 11.06 2.51 2.17
C LYS A 164 11.15 3.75 3.08
N ILE A 165 10.75 4.92 2.58
CA ILE A 165 10.66 6.15 3.37
C ILE A 165 9.46 6.09 4.31
N ALA A 166 8.29 5.68 3.82
CA ALA A 166 7.06 5.58 4.62
C ALA A 166 7.19 4.57 5.78
N LEU A 167 8.00 3.52 5.62
CA LEU A 167 8.26 2.48 6.65
C LEU A 167 9.46 2.82 7.55
N SER A 168 10.13 3.96 7.36
CA SER A 168 11.27 4.40 8.18
C SER A 168 10.95 4.55 9.68
N PRO A 169 9.77 5.06 10.10
CA PRO A 169 9.41 5.16 11.53
C PRO A 169 9.37 3.80 12.22
N TRP A 170 8.94 2.77 11.49
CA TRP A 170 8.83 1.41 12.02
C TRP A 170 10.18 0.70 12.11
N SER A 171 11.11 1.09 11.23
CA SER A 171 12.46 0.53 11.17
C SER A 171 13.40 1.10 12.27
N GLY A 172 12.89 1.93 13.18
CA GLY A 172 13.65 2.51 14.30
C GLY A 172 14.70 3.55 13.88
N ARG A 173 14.72 4.00 12.61
CA ARG A 173 15.67 4.98 12.10
C ARG A 173 15.10 6.40 12.25
N PHE A 174 15.24 6.97 13.45
CA PHE A 174 14.87 8.35 13.81
C PHE A 174 15.93 9.38 13.37
N ASN A 175 16.35 9.37 12.11
CA ASN A 175 17.32 10.35 11.60
C ASN A 175 16.80 11.04 10.34
N LEU A 176 15.75 11.84 10.53
CA LEU A 176 15.17 12.66 9.47
C LEU A 176 15.30 14.14 9.88
N GLU A 177 16.17 14.87 9.19
CA GLU A 177 16.21 16.34 9.19
C GLU A 177 14.84 16.93 8.80
N HIS A 178 14.61 18.21 9.11
CA HIS A 178 13.33 18.89 8.93
C HIS A 178 12.76 18.81 7.48
N SER A 179 13.62 18.77 6.45
CA SER A 179 13.20 18.56 5.05
C SER A 179 12.66 17.14 4.76
N ALA A 180 13.00 16.17 5.59
CA ALA A 180 12.62 14.78 5.40
C ALA A 180 11.21 14.47 5.95
N GLU A 181 10.63 15.36 6.78
CA GLU A 181 9.24 15.25 7.28
C GLU A 181 8.21 15.44 6.16
N ILE A 182 8.45 16.37 5.24
CA ILE A 182 7.60 16.60 4.06
C ILE A 182 7.62 15.36 3.16
N ILE A 183 8.82 14.85 2.83
CA ILE A 183 8.99 13.68 1.97
C ILE A 183 8.35 12.44 2.62
N HIS A 184 8.47 12.30 3.95
CA HIS A 184 7.82 11.23 4.69
C HIS A 184 6.29 11.32 4.58
N THR A 185 5.72 12.50 4.78
CA THR A 185 4.27 12.73 4.65
C THR A 185 3.77 12.40 3.26
N VAL A 186 4.49 12.84 2.23
CA VAL A 186 4.17 12.51 0.82
C VAL A 186 4.27 11.01 0.58
N SER A 187 5.30 10.35 1.10
CA SER A 187 5.49 8.90 0.95
C SER A 187 4.38 8.08 1.59
N VAL A 188 3.92 8.48 2.79
CA VAL A 188 2.77 7.87 3.47
C VAL A 188 1.50 8.10 2.66
N LEU A 189 1.31 9.29 2.10
CA LEU A 189 0.16 9.60 1.26
C LEU A 189 0.14 8.75 -0.02
N ILE A 190 1.30 8.54 -0.65
CA ILE A 190 1.45 7.63 -1.79
C ILE A 190 1.06 6.19 -1.39
N LEU A 191 1.57 5.68 -0.26
CA LEU A 191 1.21 4.35 0.24
C LEU A 191 -0.29 4.20 0.45
N ILE A 192 -0.93 5.19 1.09
CA ILE A 192 -2.39 5.20 1.30
C ILE A 192 -3.13 5.22 -0.04
N ALA A 193 -2.70 6.06 -0.99
CA ALA A 193 -3.31 6.14 -2.31
C ALA A 193 -3.22 4.80 -3.07
N THR A 194 -2.06 4.14 -3.06
CA THR A 194 -1.89 2.82 -3.70
C THR A 194 -2.68 1.73 -3.01
N MET A 195 -2.86 1.81 -1.69
CA MET A 195 -3.70 0.90 -0.92
C MET A 195 -5.18 1.06 -1.32
N LEU A 196 -5.64 2.30 -1.47
CA LEU A 196 -7.00 2.63 -1.94
C LEU A 196 -7.25 2.12 -3.36
N ILE A 197 -6.29 2.33 -4.27
CA ILE A 197 -6.36 1.79 -5.65
C ILE A 197 -6.49 0.27 -5.62
N SER A 198 -5.71 -0.40 -4.77
CA SER A 198 -5.76 -1.85 -4.66
C SER A 198 -7.06 -2.37 -4.04
N LEU A 199 -7.62 -1.64 -3.06
CA LEU A 199 -8.92 -1.97 -2.47
C LEU A 199 -10.08 -1.74 -3.42
N ALA A 200 -9.92 -0.88 -4.43
CA ALA A 200 -10.94 -0.63 -5.43
C ALA A 200 -11.33 -1.89 -6.20
N GLN A 201 -10.39 -2.82 -6.35
CA GLN A 201 -10.58 -4.06 -7.10
C GLN A 201 -11.30 -5.15 -6.27
N TYR A 202 -11.36 -5.03 -4.93
CA TYR A 202 -12.08 -5.97 -4.07
C TYR A 202 -13.57 -5.60 -4.00
N HIS A 203 -14.38 -6.35 -4.74
CA HIS A 203 -15.83 -6.23 -4.75
C HIS A 203 -16.43 -7.16 -3.69
N ILE A 204 -17.16 -6.60 -2.73
CA ILE A 204 -17.93 -7.40 -1.76
C ILE A 204 -19.38 -7.42 -2.24
N ALA A 205 -19.92 -8.63 -2.43
CA ALA A 205 -21.31 -8.90 -2.77
C ALA A 205 -21.80 -8.43 -4.15
N GLY A 206 -20.91 -8.24 -5.14
CA GLY A 206 -21.37 -8.05 -6.51
C GLY A 206 -22.09 -6.71 -6.77
N ILE A 207 -22.00 -5.74 -5.82
CA ILE A 207 -22.63 -4.40 -5.95
C ILE A 207 -21.77 -3.26 -5.32
N ILE A 208 -20.91 -3.54 -4.33
CA ILE A 208 -20.20 -2.51 -3.55
C ILE A 208 -18.68 -2.78 -3.49
N SER A 209 -17.91 -1.97 -4.21
CA SER A 209 -16.44 -1.94 -4.11
C SER A 209 -15.97 -1.33 -2.77
N VAL A 210 -15.17 -2.09 -2.02
CA VAL A 210 -14.66 -1.70 -0.70
C VAL A 210 -13.76 -0.47 -0.80
N GLY A 211 -12.95 -0.39 -1.86
CA GLY A 211 -12.06 0.76 -2.08
C GLY A 211 -12.81 2.06 -2.32
N ARG A 212 -13.98 2.02 -2.97
CA ARG A 212 -14.81 3.21 -3.16
C ARG A 212 -15.39 3.71 -1.83
N ALA A 213 -15.88 2.82 -0.98
CA ALA A 213 -16.38 3.20 0.34
C ALA A 213 -15.29 3.85 1.22
N LEU A 214 -14.07 3.31 1.19
CA LEU A 214 -12.93 3.87 1.92
C LEU A 214 -12.42 5.18 1.32
N ALA A 215 -12.39 5.31 -0.01
CA ALA A 215 -12.03 6.55 -0.70
C ALA A 215 -12.91 7.71 -0.24
N VAL A 216 -14.23 7.49 -0.21
CA VAL A 216 -15.19 8.47 0.28
C VAL A 216 -14.92 8.85 1.74
N LEU A 217 -14.65 7.86 2.59
CA LEU A 217 -14.36 8.08 4.01
C LEU A 217 -13.10 8.95 4.19
N VAL A 218 -12.03 8.67 3.44
CA VAL A 218 -10.78 9.44 3.47
C VAL A 218 -11.00 10.88 3.03
N VAL A 219 -11.70 11.10 1.92
CA VAL A 219 -12.01 12.44 1.40
C VAL A 219 -12.85 13.24 2.39
N LEU A 220 -13.84 12.61 3.02
CA LEU A 220 -14.68 13.23 4.05
C LEU A 220 -13.89 13.59 5.31
N LEU A 221 -13.02 12.70 5.80
CA LEU A 221 -12.17 12.99 6.96
C LEU A 221 -11.18 14.12 6.69
N ALA A 222 -10.60 14.16 5.48
CA ALA A 222 -9.71 15.23 5.06
C ALA A 222 -10.42 16.58 4.95
N GLY A 223 -11.63 16.61 4.37
CA GLY A 223 -12.47 17.81 4.32
C GLY A 223 -12.93 18.28 5.71
N TYR A 224 -13.23 17.36 6.62
CA TYR A 224 -13.65 17.70 7.99
C TYR A 224 -12.50 18.31 8.81
N LYS A 225 -11.30 17.74 8.73
CA LYS A 225 -10.14 18.23 9.50
C LYS A 225 -9.41 19.40 8.86
N GLY A 226 -9.39 19.47 7.52
CA GLY A 226 -8.59 20.44 6.77
C GLY A 226 -9.39 21.48 5.98
N GLY A 227 -10.73 21.47 6.08
CA GLY A 227 -11.60 22.41 5.38
C GLY A 227 -11.62 22.21 3.86
N VAL A 228 -12.07 23.23 3.13
CA VAL A 228 -12.29 23.21 1.67
C VAL A 228 -11.03 22.83 0.89
N SER A 229 -9.88 23.42 1.22
CA SER A 229 -8.65 23.26 0.43
C SER A 229 -8.11 21.84 0.50
N MET A 230 -8.00 21.28 1.70
CA MET A 230 -7.52 19.91 1.91
C MET A 230 -8.53 18.87 1.43
N GLY A 231 -9.83 19.13 1.63
CA GLY A 231 -10.90 18.29 1.10
C GLY A 231 -10.83 18.20 -0.42
N CYS A 232 -10.82 19.34 -1.13
CA CYS A 232 -10.78 19.36 -2.59
C CYS A 232 -9.50 18.69 -3.14
N ALA A 233 -8.33 19.00 -2.55
CA ALA A 233 -7.07 18.37 -2.96
C ALA A 233 -7.09 16.85 -2.80
N THR A 234 -7.62 16.35 -1.69
CA THR A 234 -7.74 14.90 -1.45
C THR A 234 -8.84 14.26 -2.30
N GLY A 235 -9.96 14.94 -2.53
CA GLY A 235 -11.05 14.49 -3.41
C GLY A 235 -10.60 14.29 -4.86
N VAL A 236 -9.88 15.27 -5.40
CA VAL A 236 -9.30 15.20 -6.74
C VAL A 236 -8.23 14.11 -6.81
N ALA A 237 -7.32 14.05 -5.83
CA ALA A 237 -6.26 13.03 -5.82
C ALA A 237 -6.82 11.59 -5.72
N VAL A 238 -7.79 11.37 -4.84
CA VAL A 238 -8.43 10.06 -4.66
C VAL A 238 -9.31 9.70 -5.86
N GLY A 239 -10.00 10.67 -6.45
CA GLY A 239 -10.80 10.43 -7.66
C GLY A 239 -9.94 10.14 -8.88
N LEU A 240 -8.83 10.83 -9.08
CA LEU A 240 -7.85 10.49 -10.12
C LEU A 240 -7.26 9.08 -9.90
N ALA A 241 -6.97 8.72 -8.66
CA ALA A 241 -6.50 7.37 -8.33
C ALA A 241 -7.55 6.29 -8.69
N MET A 242 -8.84 6.57 -8.46
CA MET A 242 -9.93 5.67 -8.83
C MET A 242 -10.20 5.62 -10.33
N ASP A 243 -10.11 6.75 -11.02
CA ASP A 243 -10.18 6.82 -12.48
C ASP A 243 -8.99 6.10 -13.14
N ALA A 244 -7.82 6.04 -12.49
CA ALA A 244 -6.71 5.23 -12.97
C ALA A 244 -6.96 3.72 -12.82
N ALA A 245 -7.81 3.31 -11.87
CA ALA A 245 -8.16 1.92 -11.60
C ALA A 245 -9.35 1.43 -12.44
N ALA A 246 -10.30 2.32 -12.71
CA ALA A 246 -11.45 2.08 -13.57
C ALA A 246 -11.15 2.70 -14.94
N SER A 247 -10.84 1.90 -15.96
CA SER A 247 -10.41 2.31 -17.31
C SER A 247 -11.45 3.12 -18.13
N HIS A 248 -12.18 4.01 -17.49
CA HIS A 248 -13.27 4.84 -17.98
C HIS A 248 -12.84 6.32 -17.99
N PRO A 249 -13.62 7.20 -18.65
CA PRO A 249 -13.41 8.65 -18.54
C PRO A 249 -13.40 9.11 -17.07
N PRO A 250 -12.73 10.24 -16.74
CA PRO A 250 -12.45 10.64 -15.37
C PRO A 250 -13.67 11.17 -14.61
N ILE A 251 -14.62 10.28 -14.31
CA ILE A 251 -15.90 10.61 -13.65
C ILE A 251 -15.72 10.68 -12.13
N PHE A 252 -14.86 9.83 -11.55
CA PHE A 252 -14.66 9.79 -10.09
C PHE A 252 -13.87 11.00 -9.59
N CYS A 253 -12.90 11.51 -10.36
CA CYS A 253 -12.21 12.77 -10.09
C CYS A 253 -13.19 13.93 -9.95
N MET A 254 -14.10 14.08 -10.90
CA MET A 254 -15.10 15.16 -10.88
C MET A 254 -16.08 15.00 -9.71
N ALA A 255 -16.60 13.79 -9.51
CA ALA A 255 -17.57 13.52 -8.45
C ALA A 255 -16.97 13.70 -7.04
N TYR A 256 -15.78 13.14 -6.78
CA TYR A 256 -15.13 13.27 -5.47
C TYR A 256 -14.55 14.66 -5.24
N GLY A 257 -14.05 15.35 -6.28
CA GLY A 257 -13.62 16.74 -6.16
C GLY A 257 -14.77 17.67 -5.74
N LEU A 258 -15.93 17.55 -6.41
CA LEU A 258 -17.11 18.36 -6.10
C LEU A 258 -17.69 17.99 -4.72
N ALA A 259 -17.83 16.70 -4.42
CA ALA A 259 -18.31 16.26 -3.11
C ALA A 259 -17.40 16.73 -1.97
N ALA A 260 -16.08 16.75 -2.17
CA ALA A 260 -15.13 17.23 -1.19
C ALA A 260 -15.16 18.75 -1.02
N LEU A 261 -15.38 19.50 -2.10
CA LEU A 261 -15.57 20.94 -2.04
C LEU A 261 -16.80 21.29 -1.21
N VAL A 262 -17.94 20.65 -1.47
CA VAL A 262 -19.17 20.87 -0.70
C VAL A 262 -18.99 20.44 0.75
N ALA A 263 -18.42 19.26 1.02
CA ALA A 263 -18.13 18.81 2.38
C ALA A 263 -17.22 19.79 3.14
N GLY A 264 -16.22 20.36 2.47
CA GLY A 264 -15.28 21.30 3.07
C GLY A 264 -15.88 22.68 3.36
N VAL A 265 -16.81 23.18 2.53
CA VAL A 265 -17.50 24.48 2.74
C VAL A 265 -18.37 24.41 3.98
N PHE A 266 -19.04 23.29 4.16
CA PHE A 266 -19.98 23.07 5.27
C PHE A 266 -19.35 22.44 6.52
N ALA A 267 -18.04 22.18 6.52
CA ALA A 267 -17.33 21.58 7.66
C ALA A 267 -17.45 22.40 8.95
N LYS A 268 -17.64 23.73 8.85
CA LYS A 268 -17.82 24.63 10.00
C LYS A 268 -19.27 24.80 10.44
N GLN A 269 -20.26 24.37 9.65
CA GLN A 269 -21.68 24.73 9.84
C GLN A 269 -22.57 23.62 10.46
N GLY A 270 -22.02 22.44 10.79
CA GLY A 270 -22.69 21.45 11.66
C GLY A 270 -22.81 20.02 11.10
N ARG A 271 -22.99 19.05 12.02
CA ARG A 271 -23.00 17.58 11.80
C ARG A 271 -23.97 17.07 10.72
N LEU A 272 -25.01 17.83 10.34
CA LEU A 272 -26.05 17.38 9.41
C LEU A 272 -25.62 17.38 7.95
N ILE A 273 -24.76 18.31 7.52
CA ILE A 273 -24.27 18.33 6.13
C ILE A 273 -23.34 17.14 5.86
N PHE A 274 -22.66 16.64 6.89
CA PHE A 274 -21.83 15.45 6.81
C PHE A 274 -22.64 14.19 6.48
N SER A 275 -23.81 14.03 7.09
CA SER A 275 -24.73 12.93 6.79
C SER A 275 -25.34 13.04 5.39
N VAL A 276 -25.72 14.26 4.97
CA VAL A 276 -26.26 14.50 3.62
C VAL A 276 -25.21 14.22 2.54
N MET A 277 -23.94 14.56 2.79
CA MET A 277 -22.88 14.33 1.83
C MET A 277 -22.46 12.84 1.80
N TYR A 278 -22.49 12.13 2.93
CA TYR A 278 -22.36 10.67 2.97
C TYR A 278 -23.49 9.97 2.18
N ILE A 279 -24.72 10.47 2.29
CA ILE A 279 -25.87 9.96 1.54
C ILE A 279 -25.74 10.28 0.03
N LEU A 280 -25.33 11.50 -0.33
CA LEU A 280 -25.11 11.90 -1.72
C LEU A 280 -23.96 11.13 -2.37
N LEU A 281 -22.88 10.87 -1.64
CA LEU A 281 -21.77 10.05 -2.11
C LEU A 281 -22.17 8.58 -2.30
N ASN A 282 -22.95 8.00 -1.37
CA ASN A 282 -23.52 6.67 -1.58
C ASN A 282 -24.51 6.64 -2.75
N ALA A 283 -25.34 7.68 -2.93
CA ALA A 283 -26.29 7.77 -4.03
C ALA A 283 -25.59 7.95 -5.39
N CYS A 284 -24.52 8.73 -5.45
CA CYS A 284 -23.73 8.95 -6.66
C CYS A 284 -22.94 7.67 -7.04
N VAL A 285 -22.37 6.99 -6.04
CA VAL A 285 -21.74 5.67 -6.23
C VAL A 285 -22.75 4.62 -6.68
N ALA A 286 -23.96 4.60 -6.10
CA ALA A 286 -25.03 3.69 -6.52
C ALA A 286 -25.57 4.02 -7.93
N GLY A 287 -25.66 5.30 -8.30
CA GLY A 287 -26.12 5.74 -9.61
C GLY A 287 -25.15 5.38 -10.74
N VAL A 288 -23.84 5.53 -10.52
CA VAL A 288 -22.82 5.14 -11.50
C VAL A 288 -22.76 3.61 -11.67
N SER A 289 -23.04 2.84 -10.62
CA SER A 289 -23.14 1.37 -10.71
C SER A 289 -24.36 0.88 -11.50
N LEU A 290 -25.42 1.68 -11.66
CA LEU A 290 -26.64 1.28 -12.35
C LEU A 290 -26.61 1.55 -13.87
N ASP A 291 -25.79 2.49 -14.34
CA ASP A 291 -25.76 2.93 -15.75
C ASP A 291 -24.78 2.12 -16.63
N SER A 292 -24.13 1.09 -16.06
CA SER A 292 -23.13 0.25 -16.75
C SER A 292 -23.47 -1.25 -16.63
N PRO A 293 -24.24 -1.85 -17.55
CA PRO A 293 -24.70 -3.24 -17.46
C PRO A 293 -23.61 -4.33 -17.60
N HIS A 294 -22.32 -3.94 -17.63
CA HIS A 294 -21.18 -4.85 -17.77
C HIS A 294 -20.20 -4.82 -16.59
N VAL A 295 -20.59 -4.18 -15.49
CA VAL A 295 -19.89 -4.31 -14.21
C VAL A 295 -20.73 -5.26 -13.35
N PRO A 296 -20.37 -6.56 -13.18
CA PRO A 296 -20.88 -7.31 -12.05
C PRO A 296 -20.32 -6.59 -10.82
N GLY A 297 -21.20 -6.01 -10.02
CA GLY A 297 -20.85 -4.91 -9.13
C GLY A 297 -19.96 -5.25 -7.95
#